data_AF-A0A5E3WRV2-F1
#
_entry.id   AF-A0A5E3WRV2-F1
#
_cell.length_a   1.000
_cell.length_b   1.000
_cell.length_c   1.000
_cell.angle_alpha   90.00
_cell.angle_beta   90.00
_cell.angle_gamma   90.00
#
_symmetry.space_group_name_H-M   'P 1'
#
loop_
_entity.id
_entity.type
_entity.pdbx_description
1 polymer ?
#
loop_
_entity_poly.entity_id
_entity_poly.type
_entity_poly.pdbx_seq_one_letter_code
_entity_poly.pdbx_strand_id
1 'polypeptide(L)'
;MGCLSAPLRWKGEEQFTASMAWFDSSRCVPFRSTIPGRERAQVGRRVDARLPEDATAFDTDAGLGRVAQGDSSAWADVWAGAPAELPKELEHVPPTDVSALLILSDDAPQGLLSSLQTAYPGACKMALRVSSTPFVTGRPFTLLRDGNVHSSGAVGLAILKATPSLRTTFDGLHPLSPVMKVTAAEGNLIHTLNDGNPSQLLLDAIRSTGLYGENAKEDNFVLGVSTSPEVLHQRAFRITSGDPKRGTLALETDATITEGLFVQFFKSSTPSDVAQPDRTPSISFMTTSDAAGTRAQDGHAGSVDVESVRIIEGAFVAGSENGWTVAQADEEAWACSVPGASTSVAW
;
A
#
# COMPACT_ATOMS: atom_id res chain seq x y z
N MET A 1 12.23 -6.75 -15.03
CA MET A 1 11.17 -5.82 -14.56
C MET A 1 11.59 -5.20 -13.23
N GLY A 2 11.09 -4.03 -12.86
CA GLY A 2 11.44 -3.37 -11.59
C GLY A 2 10.81 -1.98 -11.46
N CYS A 3 11.25 -1.23 -10.44
CA CYS A 3 10.89 0.17 -10.22
C CYS A 3 12.03 0.91 -9.53
N LEU A 4 11.94 2.24 -9.46
CA LEU A 4 12.70 2.99 -8.47
C LEU A 4 11.97 2.92 -7.12
N SER A 5 12.71 2.63 -6.05
CA SER A 5 12.22 2.54 -4.68
C SER A 5 12.84 3.64 -3.82
N ALA A 6 12.18 3.97 -2.71
CA ALA A 6 12.70 4.89 -1.72
C ALA A 6 14.00 4.35 -1.09
N PRO A 7 14.91 5.24 -0.64
CA PRO A 7 16.02 4.86 0.21
C PRO A 7 15.54 4.09 1.44
N LEU A 8 16.38 3.18 1.91
CA LEU A 8 16.08 2.33 3.05
C LEU A 8 17.01 2.69 4.22
N ARG A 9 16.54 2.59 5.46
CA ARG A 9 17.36 2.88 6.65
C ARG A 9 18.12 1.64 7.11
N TRP A 10 19.42 1.76 7.33
CA TRP A 10 20.24 0.70 7.90
C TRP A 10 21.22 1.25 8.92
N LYS A 11 21.20 0.70 10.14
CA LYS A 11 21.85 1.22 11.33
C LYS A 11 21.57 2.70 11.57
N GLY A 12 20.33 3.13 11.32
CA GLY A 12 19.86 4.50 11.52
C GLY A 12 20.19 5.48 10.37
N GLU A 13 20.94 5.07 9.36
CA GLU A 13 21.33 5.89 8.21
C GLU A 13 20.52 5.52 6.96
N GLU A 14 20.12 6.51 6.16
CA GLU A 14 19.51 6.25 4.85
C GLU A 14 20.57 5.77 3.84
N GLN A 15 20.26 4.69 3.14
CA GLN A 15 21.14 4.05 2.18
C GLN A 15 20.40 3.88 0.85
N PHE A 16 21.13 4.10 -0.25
CA PHE A 16 20.67 3.65 -1.56
C PHE A 16 20.75 2.13 -1.61
N THR A 17 19.67 1.51 -2.08
CA THR A 17 19.58 0.04 -2.14
C THR A 17 19.21 -0.40 -3.55
N ALA A 18 19.75 -1.55 -3.94
CA ALA A 18 19.43 -2.22 -5.18
C ALA A 18 19.11 -3.68 -4.86
N SER A 19 17.85 -4.06 -5.07
CA SER A 19 17.35 -5.42 -4.83
C SER A 19 17.13 -6.12 -6.16
N MET A 20 17.64 -7.35 -6.27
CA MET A 20 17.52 -8.17 -7.48
C MET A 20 17.06 -9.57 -7.09
N ALA A 21 16.09 -10.10 -7.86
CA ALA A 21 15.58 -11.45 -7.70
C ALA A 21 15.54 -12.14 -9.07
N TRP A 22 15.84 -13.44 -9.08
CA TRP A 22 15.79 -14.28 -10.28
C TRP A 22 14.70 -15.33 -10.11
N PHE A 23 13.89 -15.47 -11.15
CA PHE A 23 12.83 -16.46 -11.22
C PHE A 23 13.02 -17.34 -12.44
N ASP A 24 12.64 -18.60 -12.28
CA ASP A 24 12.58 -19.57 -13.36
C ASP A 24 11.39 -19.23 -14.27
N SER A 25 11.65 -18.98 -15.55
CA SER A 25 10.63 -18.60 -16.54
C SER A 25 9.53 -19.65 -16.71
N SER A 26 9.77 -20.90 -16.30
CA SER A 26 8.73 -21.95 -16.31
C SER A 26 7.75 -21.86 -15.15
N ARG A 27 8.08 -21.08 -14.10
CA ARG A 27 7.30 -20.93 -12.86
C ARG A 27 6.78 -19.52 -12.64
N CYS A 28 6.94 -18.63 -13.60
CA CYS A 28 6.41 -17.28 -13.50
C CYS A 28 6.04 -16.69 -14.85
N VAL A 29 5.05 -15.79 -14.85
CA VAL A 29 4.63 -15.01 -16.01
C VAL A 29 4.77 -13.52 -15.68
N PRO A 30 5.74 -12.80 -16.29
CA PRO A 30 5.83 -11.35 -16.14
C PRO A 30 4.74 -10.67 -16.96
N PHE A 31 4.15 -9.60 -16.43
CA PHE A 31 3.08 -8.86 -17.08
C PHE A 31 3.20 -7.35 -16.86
N ARG A 32 2.45 -6.59 -17.65
CA ARG A 32 2.28 -5.13 -17.53
C ARG A 32 0.81 -4.84 -17.65
N SER A 33 0.34 -3.92 -16.82
CA SER A 33 -1.01 -3.43 -16.86
C SER A 33 -1.04 -1.93 -17.11
N THR A 34 -2.01 -1.51 -17.92
CA THR A 34 -2.46 -0.12 -18.07
C THR A 34 -3.91 0.02 -17.63
N ILE A 35 -4.45 -0.98 -16.92
CA ILE A 35 -5.82 -0.96 -16.42
C ILE A 35 -5.92 0.19 -15.43
N PRO A 36 -6.79 1.19 -15.69
CA PRO A 36 -6.85 2.38 -14.87
C PRO A 36 -7.39 2.06 -13.48
N GLY A 37 -6.80 2.68 -12.45
CA GLY A 37 -7.36 2.70 -11.11
C GLY A 37 -8.47 3.73 -10.94
N ARG A 38 -8.87 3.93 -9.68
CA ARG A 38 -9.82 5.01 -9.36
C ARG A 38 -9.10 6.35 -9.46
N GLU A 39 -9.69 7.31 -10.15
CA GLU A 39 -9.20 8.68 -10.12
C GLU A 39 -9.28 9.22 -8.67
N ARG A 40 -8.21 9.88 -8.21
CA ARG A 40 -8.26 10.59 -6.94
C ARG A 40 -9.32 11.69 -7.03
N ALA A 41 -10.17 11.79 -6.01
CA ALA A 41 -11.04 12.94 -5.85
C ALA A 41 -10.16 14.20 -5.68
N GLN A 42 -10.00 14.97 -6.76
CA GLN A 42 -9.17 16.16 -6.75
C GLN A 42 -10.04 17.37 -6.36
N VAL A 43 -9.79 17.94 -5.19
CA VAL A 43 -10.43 19.19 -4.75
C VAL A 43 -9.53 20.37 -5.14
N GLY A 44 -9.95 21.18 -6.11
CA GLY A 44 -9.21 22.38 -6.52
C GLY A 44 -9.38 22.77 -7.99
N ARG A 45 -8.67 23.82 -8.41
CA ARG A 45 -8.68 24.31 -9.80
C ARG A 45 -7.93 23.32 -10.67
N ARG A 46 -8.68 22.56 -11.48
CA ARG A 46 -8.18 21.67 -12.54
C ARG A 46 -7.11 22.40 -13.35
N VAL A 47 -5.85 22.05 -13.14
CA VAL A 47 -4.81 22.32 -14.12
C VAL A 47 -4.92 21.13 -15.05
N ASP A 48 -5.34 21.36 -16.29
CA ASP A 48 -5.39 20.32 -17.32
C ASP A 48 -3.96 19.82 -17.59
N ALA A 49 -3.46 18.95 -16.72
CA ALA A 49 -2.32 18.11 -17.01
C ALA A 49 -2.78 17.19 -18.15
N ARG A 50 -2.16 17.33 -19.31
CA ARG A 50 -2.40 16.47 -20.47
C ARG A 50 -2.39 15.02 -20.00
N LEU A 51 -3.55 14.37 -20.10
CA LEU A 51 -3.67 12.92 -19.95
C LEU A 51 -2.64 12.29 -20.90
N PRO A 52 -1.87 11.27 -20.46
CA PRO A 52 -1.04 10.48 -21.36
C PRO A 52 -1.89 9.99 -22.53
N GLU A 53 -1.35 10.02 -23.75
CA GLU A 53 -2.07 9.57 -24.97
C GLU A 53 -2.55 8.11 -24.90
N ASP A 54 -2.05 7.33 -23.93
CA ASP A 54 -2.41 5.92 -23.67
C ASP A 54 -3.45 5.72 -22.55
N ALA A 55 -3.96 6.79 -21.91
CA ALA A 55 -5.04 6.67 -20.94
C ALA A 55 -6.38 6.61 -21.71
N THR A 56 -6.81 5.41 -22.08
CA THR A 56 -8.21 5.18 -22.42
C THR A 56 -9.02 5.48 -21.16
N ALA A 57 -9.53 6.72 -21.07
CA ALA A 57 -10.46 7.11 -20.03
C ALA A 57 -11.57 6.07 -20.00
N PHE A 58 -11.74 5.44 -18.85
CA PHE A 58 -12.83 4.51 -18.65
C PHE A 58 -14.15 5.25 -18.95
N ASP A 59 -15.10 4.59 -19.62
CA ASP A 59 -16.33 5.21 -20.15
C ASP A 59 -17.37 5.49 -19.03
N THR A 60 -16.91 6.11 -17.95
CA THR A 60 -17.75 6.70 -16.90
C THR A 60 -18.76 7.68 -17.50
N ASP A 61 -18.43 8.33 -18.61
CA ASP A 61 -19.33 9.26 -19.31
C ASP A 61 -20.53 8.54 -19.95
N ALA A 62 -20.36 7.33 -20.52
CA ALA A 62 -21.50 6.54 -20.99
C ALA A 62 -22.38 6.03 -19.84
N GLY A 63 -21.78 5.62 -18.72
CA GLY A 63 -22.52 5.20 -17.52
C GLY A 63 -23.32 6.35 -16.90
N LEU A 64 -22.68 7.52 -16.73
CA LEU A 64 -23.33 8.76 -16.28
C LEU A 64 -24.39 9.23 -17.27
N GLY A 65 -24.19 9.04 -18.58
CA GLY A 65 -25.18 9.33 -19.62
C GLY A 65 -26.46 8.49 -19.49
N ARG A 66 -26.34 7.20 -19.15
CA ARG A 66 -27.48 6.31 -18.88
C ARG A 66 -28.19 6.64 -17.57
N VAL A 67 -27.43 6.99 -16.53
CA VAL A 67 -27.99 7.49 -15.26
C VAL A 67 -28.80 8.79 -15.50
N ALA A 68 -28.27 9.72 -16.30
CA ALA A 68 -28.96 10.95 -16.67
C ALA A 68 -30.23 10.71 -17.50
N GLN A 69 -30.34 9.56 -18.16
CA GLN A 69 -31.53 9.12 -18.89
C GLN A 69 -32.53 8.33 -18.03
N GLY A 70 -32.29 8.21 -16.72
CA GLY A 70 -33.23 7.60 -15.77
C GLY A 70 -33.03 6.10 -15.54
N ASP A 71 -31.98 5.50 -16.09
CA ASP A 71 -31.65 4.10 -15.82
C ASP A 71 -30.94 3.96 -14.46
N SER A 72 -31.73 3.73 -13.40
CA SER A 72 -31.19 3.51 -12.05
C SER A 72 -30.29 2.27 -11.93
N SER A 73 -30.38 1.32 -12.86
CA SER A 73 -29.48 0.16 -12.89
C SER A 73 -28.10 0.49 -13.44
N ALA A 74 -27.97 1.58 -14.20
CA ALA A 74 -26.68 2.10 -14.66
C ALA A 74 -25.79 2.60 -13.53
N TRP A 75 -26.35 2.90 -12.35
CA TRP A 75 -25.53 3.11 -11.15
C TRP A 75 -24.71 1.88 -10.84
N ALA A 76 -25.27 0.67 -10.97
CA ALA A 76 -24.50 -0.55 -10.75
C ALA A 76 -23.32 -0.63 -11.71
N ASP A 77 -23.46 -0.23 -12.98
CA ASP A 77 -22.36 -0.23 -13.96
C ASP A 77 -21.30 0.87 -13.66
N VAL A 78 -21.74 2.05 -13.20
CA VAL A 78 -20.87 3.15 -12.75
C VAL A 78 -20.06 2.75 -11.50
N TRP A 79 -20.66 1.95 -10.61
CA TRP A 79 -20.04 1.50 -9.35
C TRP A 79 -19.32 0.14 -9.47
N ALA A 80 -19.71 -0.72 -10.40
CA ALA A 80 -19.15 -2.06 -10.61
C ALA A 80 -17.77 -2.04 -11.30
N GLY A 81 -17.40 -0.91 -11.92
CA GLY A 81 -16.14 -0.78 -12.63
C GLY A 81 -16.12 -1.55 -13.95
N ALA A 82 -15.02 -1.41 -14.68
CA ALA A 82 -14.77 -2.09 -15.96
C ALA A 82 -15.05 -3.59 -15.90
N PRO A 83 -15.47 -4.23 -17.02
CA PRO A 83 -15.29 -5.67 -17.14
C PRO A 83 -13.84 -6.00 -16.78
N ALA A 84 -13.64 -7.13 -16.08
CA ALA A 84 -12.35 -7.59 -15.59
C ALA A 84 -11.37 -7.87 -16.74
N GLU A 85 -10.81 -6.79 -17.30
CA GLU A 85 -9.74 -6.86 -18.28
C GLU A 85 -8.50 -7.36 -17.55
N LEU A 86 -7.84 -8.37 -18.10
CA LEU A 86 -6.58 -8.87 -17.57
C LEU A 86 -5.43 -8.35 -18.42
N PRO A 87 -4.22 -8.21 -17.83
CA PRO A 87 -3.01 -8.08 -18.63
C PRO A 87 -2.95 -9.20 -19.68
N LYS A 88 -2.60 -8.85 -20.93
CA LYS A 88 -2.59 -9.79 -22.07
C LYS A 88 -1.80 -11.06 -21.80
N GLU A 89 -0.73 -10.95 -21.02
CA GLU A 89 0.12 -12.09 -20.67
C GLU A 89 -0.56 -13.09 -19.72
N LEU A 90 -1.57 -12.64 -18.98
CA LEU A 90 -2.31 -13.43 -18.00
C LEU A 90 -3.60 -14.04 -18.56
N GLU A 91 -4.12 -13.54 -19.69
CA GLU A 91 -5.38 -14.02 -20.30
C GLU A 91 -5.42 -15.54 -20.52
N HIS A 92 -4.25 -16.15 -20.80
CA HIS A 92 -4.14 -17.58 -21.10
C HIS A 92 -3.69 -18.42 -19.90
N VAL A 93 -3.50 -17.82 -18.72
CA VAL A 93 -3.02 -18.50 -17.53
C VAL A 93 -4.21 -18.99 -16.70
N PRO A 94 -4.36 -20.31 -16.48
CA PRO A 94 -5.45 -20.85 -15.69
C PRO A 94 -5.46 -20.28 -14.27
N PRO A 95 -6.63 -19.92 -13.71
CA PRO A 95 -6.73 -19.39 -12.35
C PRO A 95 -6.11 -20.29 -11.27
N THR A 96 -6.21 -21.61 -11.45
CA THR A 96 -5.67 -22.61 -10.52
C THR A 96 -4.15 -22.69 -10.50
N ASP A 97 -3.49 -22.18 -11.55
CA ASP A 97 -2.04 -22.25 -11.69
C ASP A 97 -1.37 -21.05 -11.01
N VAL A 98 -2.04 -19.91 -10.86
CA VAL A 98 -1.50 -18.71 -10.22
C VAL A 98 -1.62 -18.81 -8.71
N SER A 99 -0.48 -18.82 -8.02
CA SER A 99 -0.42 -18.92 -6.56
C SER A 99 -0.14 -17.58 -5.89
N ALA A 100 0.70 -16.74 -6.51
CA ALA A 100 1.01 -15.41 -6.00
C ALA A 100 1.16 -14.39 -7.13
N LEU A 101 0.85 -13.12 -6.84
CA LEU A 101 1.00 -11.97 -7.74
C LEU A 101 1.83 -10.90 -7.02
N LEU A 102 3.02 -10.65 -7.53
CA LEU A 102 3.90 -9.56 -7.09
C LEU A 102 3.72 -8.37 -8.03
N ILE A 103 3.37 -7.21 -7.50
CA ILE A 103 2.96 -6.06 -8.31
C ILE A 103 3.73 -4.81 -7.88
N LEU A 104 4.23 -4.07 -8.86
CA LEU A 104 4.80 -2.73 -8.69
C LEU A 104 3.92 -1.78 -9.50
N SER A 105 3.16 -0.93 -8.82
CA SER A 105 2.17 -0.04 -9.45
C SER A 105 2.46 1.42 -9.14
N ASP A 106 1.94 2.32 -9.96
CA ASP A 106 1.70 3.71 -9.60
C ASP A 106 0.74 3.87 -8.38
N ASP A 107 0.25 5.08 -8.15
CA ASP A 107 -0.66 5.40 -7.05
C ASP A 107 -2.13 4.99 -7.27
N ALA A 108 -2.45 4.36 -8.41
CA ALA A 108 -3.79 3.96 -8.77
C ALA A 108 -3.90 2.45 -9.15
N PRO A 109 -3.55 1.51 -8.26
CA PRO A 109 -3.58 0.08 -8.57
C PRO A 109 -4.98 -0.55 -8.58
N GLN A 110 -6.04 0.19 -8.22
CA GLN A 110 -7.32 -0.38 -7.80
C GLN A 110 -8.02 -1.19 -8.91
N GLY A 111 -7.97 -0.71 -10.15
CA GLY A 111 -8.60 -1.40 -11.28
C GLY A 111 -7.92 -2.74 -11.58
N LEU A 112 -6.58 -2.74 -11.61
CA LEU A 112 -5.80 -3.96 -11.76
C LEU A 112 -6.08 -4.95 -10.61
N LEU A 113 -6.02 -4.49 -9.35
CA LEU A 113 -6.22 -5.35 -8.19
C LEU A 113 -7.63 -5.96 -8.16
N SER A 114 -8.66 -5.18 -8.53
CA SER A 114 -10.04 -5.67 -8.65
C SER A 114 -10.17 -6.75 -9.73
N SER A 115 -9.59 -6.51 -10.92
CA SER A 115 -9.57 -7.48 -12.01
C SER A 115 -8.86 -8.77 -11.61
N LEU A 116 -7.67 -8.66 -10.99
CA LEU A 116 -6.92 -9.80 -10.50
C LEU A 116 -7.63 -10.55 -9.37
N GLN A 117 -8.38 -9.86 -8.50
CA GLN A 117 -9.18 -10.50 -7.46
C GLN A 117 -10.29 -11.35 -8.06
N THR A 118 -10.90 -10.86 -9.15
CA THR A 118 -11.96 -11.57 -9.86
C THR A 118 -11.42 -12.78 -10.62
N ALA A 119 -10.29 -12.63 -11.32
CA ALA A 119 -9.71 -13.70 -12.11
C ALA A 119 -8.94 -14.74 -11.28
N TYR A 120 -8.31 -14.32 -10.18
CA TYR A 120 -7.44 -15.15 -9.34
C TYR A 120 -7.80 -15.03 -7.86
N PRO A 121 -9.03 -15.39 -7.43
CA PRO A 121 -9.48 -15.20 -6.04
C PRO A 121 -8.64 -15.96 -5.01
N GLY A 122 -8.14 -17.15 -5.38
CA GLY A 122 -7.29 -17.98 -4.51
C GLY A 122 -5.80 -17.59 -4.49
N ALA A 123 -5.37 -16.62 -5.31
CA ALA A 123 -3.97 -16.20 -5.36
C ALA A 123 -3.66 -15.13 -4.31
N CYS A 124 -2.52 -15.27 -3.64
CA CYS A 124 -1.96 -14.23 -2.79
C CYS A 124 -1.53 -13.03 -3.65
N LYS A 125 -1.86 -11.80 -3.24
CA LYS A 125 -1.50 -10.58 -3.97
C LYS A 125 -0.70 -9.69 -3.04
N MET A 126 0.44 -9.23 -3.53
CA MET A 126 1.30 -8.29 -2.82
C MET A 126 1.75 -7.22 -3.79
N ALA A 127 1.35 -5.98 -3.52
CA ALA A 127 1.59 -4.84 -4.40
C ALA A 127 2.33 -3.73 -3.65
N LEU A 128 3.36 -3.16 -4.27
CA LEU A 128 3.99 -1.91 -3.84
C LEU A 128 3.41 -0.78 -4.68
N ARG A 129 2.90 0.28 -4.04
CA ARG A 129 2.73 1.57 -4.71
C ARG A 129 4.11 2.19 -4.75
N VAL A 130 4.72 2.27 -5.93
CA VAL A 130 6.14 2.63 -6.07
C VAL A 130 6.39 4.08 -5.66
N SER A 131 7.65 4.40 -5.38
CA SER A 131 8.04 5.75 -4.98
C SER A 131 7.81 6.77 -6.09
N SER A 132 7.48 7.97 -5.65
CA SER A 132 7.30 9.15 -6.48
C SER A 132 8.66 9.63 -6.96
N THR A 133 8.83 9.79 -8.27
CA THR A 133 10.11 10.17 -8.88
C THR A 133 10.14 11.52 -9.60
N PRO A 134 9.24 12.51 -9.35
CA PRO A 134 9.18 13.70 -10.18
C PRO A 134 10.47 14.52 -10.12
N PHE A 135 11.15 14.52 -8.97
CA PHE A 135 12.40 15.26 -8.76
C PHE A 135 13.66 14.47 -9.13
N VAL A 136 13.54 13.15 -9.34
CA VAL A 136 14.68 12.27 -9.66
C VAL A 136 14.76 12.02 -11.17
N THR A 137 13.62 11.72 -11.80
CA THR A 137 13.57 11.34 -13.23
C THR A 137 12.70 12.26 -14.07
N GLY A 138 12.03 13.25 -13.47
CA GLY A 138 11.04 14.09 -14.15
C GLY A 138 9.70 13.38 -14.40
N ARG A 139 9.51 12.17 -13.88
CA ARG A 139 8.29 11.35 -14.07
C ARG A 139 7.58 11.14 -12.73
N PRO A 140 6.23 11.10 -12.69
CA PRO A 140 5.48 10.81 -11.47
C PRO A 140 5.97 9.53 -10.79
N PHE A 141 6.10 8.45 -11.56
CA PHE A 141 6.64 7.16 -11.13
C PHE A 141 7.64 6.64 -12.16
N THR A 142 8.50 5.70 -11.76
CA THR A 142 9.47 5.05 -12.68
C THR A 142 9.37 3.53 -12.54
N LEU A 143 8.67 2.91 -13.49
CA LEU A 143 8.55 1.46 -13.64
C LEU A 143 9.41 0.98 -14.81
N LEU A 144 9.96 -0.23 -14.71
CA LEU A 144 10.90 -0.80 -15.68
C LEU A 144 10.39 -2.16 -16.17
N ARG A 145 10.31 -2.34 -17.49
CA ARG A 145 10.04 -3.66 -18.10
C ARG A 145 10.72 -3.76 -19.46
N ASP A 146 11.45 -4.86 -19.67
CA ASP A 146 12.06 -5.23 -20.96
C ASP A 146 12.85 -4.08 -21.62
N GLY A 147 13.62 -3.34 -20.81
CA GLY A 147 14.42 -2.19 -21.23
C GLY A 147 13.66 -0.86 -21.36
N ASN A 148 12.33 -0.87 -21.21
CA ASN A 148 11.49 0.31 -21.31
C ASN A 148 11.18 0.91 -19.93
N VAL A 149 11.01 2.24 -19.91
CA VAL A 149 10.63 3.03 -18.74
C VAL A 149 9.17 3.46 -18.88
N HIS A 150 8.35 3.23 -17.86
CA HIS A 150 6.94 3.62 -17.82
C HIS A 150 6.67 4.57 -16.65
N SER A 151 5.84 5.59 -16.88
CA SER A 151 5.46 6.61 -15.89
C SER A 151 4.16 6.29 -15.13
N SER A 152 3.41 5.28 -15.57
CA SER A 152 2.08 4.91 -15.05
C SER A 152 1.76 3.44 -15.32
N GLY A 153 0.70 2.96 -14.68
CA GLY A 153 0.24 1.57 -14.71
C GLY A 153 0.97 0.71 -13.70
N ALA A 154 1.11 -0.57 -14.02
CA ALA A 154 1.81 -1.53 -13.18
C ALA A 154 2.66 -2.50 -14.00
N VAL A 155 3.71 -3.01 -13.36
CA VAL A 155 4.46 -4.19 -13.82
C VAL A 155 4.39 -5.25 -12.73
N GLY A 156 4.26 -6.51 -13.10
CA GLY A 156 4.08 -7.57 -12.13
C GLY A 156 4.59 -8.92 -12.58
N LEU A 157 4.61 -9.84 -11.63
CA LEU A 157 5.02 -11.23 -11.81
C LEU A 157 3.95 -12.14 -11.20
N ALA A 158 3.31 -12.96 -12.04
CA ALA A 158 2.48 -14.06 -11.57
C ALA A 158 3.39 -15.26 -11.30
N ILE A 159 3.33 -15.83 -10.09
CA ILE A 159 4.08 -17.01 -9.68
C ILE A 159 3.15 -18.21 -9.74
N LEU A 160 3.62 -19.26 -10.39
CA LEU A 160 2.83 -20.44 -10.69
C LEU A 160 3.14 -21.59 -9.73
N LYS A 161 2.10 -22.30 -9.30
CA LYS A 161 2.19 -23.59 -8.57
C LYS A 161 3.15 -23.56 -7.37
N ALA A 162 3.09 -22.48 -6.59
CA ALA A 162 3.88 -22.27 -5.38
C ALA A 162 2.98 -22.20 -4.15
N THR A 163 3.57 -22.24 -2.96
CA THR A 163 2.82 -22.14 -1.70
C THR A 163 3.30 -20.90 -0.94
N PRO A 164 2.79 -19.70 -1.29
CA PRO A 164 3.26 -18.47 -0.68
C PRO A 164 2.87 -18.40 0.79
N SER A 165 3.81 -17.97 1.64
CA SER A 165 3.56 -17.54 3.01
C SER A 165 3.70 -16.03 3.09
N LEU A 166 2.59 -15.33 3.33
CA LEU A 166 2.54 -13.89 3.49
C LEU A 166 2.61 -13.52 4.98
N ARG A 167 3.45 -12.54 5.32
CA ARG A 167 3.57 -12.00 6.68
C ARG A 167 3.63 -10.49 6.66
N THR A 168 2.90 -9.86 7.57
CA THR A 168 2.97 -8.41 7.82
C THR A 168 3.64 -8.12 9.17
N THR A 169 4.39 -7.02 9.23
CA THR A 169 4.99 -6.51 10.47
C THR A 169 4.79 -5.01 10.57
N PHE A 170 4.75 -4.50 11.80
CA PHE A 170 4.53 -3.09 12.09
C PHE A 170 5.56 -2.60 13.10
N ASP A 171 6.72 -2.19 12.59
CA ASP A 171 7.82 -1.73 13.45
C ASP A 171 7.63 -0.26 13.83
N GLY A 172 8.05 0.10 15.04
CA GLY A 172 7.95 1.48 15.55
C GLY A 172 6.56 1.89 16.03
N LEU A 173 5.61 0.96 16.17
CA LEU A 173 4.32 1.23 16.78
C LEU A 173 4.37 1.13 18.31
N HIS A 174 3.97 2.20 18.99
CA HIS A 174 3.88 2.27 20.45
C HIS A 174 2.42 2.40 20.90
N PRO A 175 1.88 1.48 21.72
CA PRO A 175 0.48 1.50 22.13
C PRO A 175 0.17 2.72 23.00
N LEU A 176 -0.95 3.37 22.73
CA LEU A 176 -1.47 4.53 23.47
C LEU A 176 -2.71 4.20 24.29
N SER A 177 -3.48 3.19 23.88
CA SER A 177 -4.72 2.78 24.54
C SER A 177 -4.71 1.31 24.90
N PRO A 178 -5.61 0.84 25.76
CA PRO A 178 -6.00 -0.58 25.81
C PRO A 178 -6.66 -1.01 24.49
N VAL A 179 -6.85 -2.32 24.33
CA VAL A 179 -7.65 -2.90 23.25
C VAL A 179 -9.12 -2.55 23.47
N MET A 180 -9.79 -2.12 22.40
CA MET A 180 -11.19 -1.72 22.37
C MET A 180 -11.92 -2.47 21.26
N LYS A 181 -13.24 -2.60 21.36
CA LYS A 181 -14.08 -3.24 20.36
C LYS A 181 -14.77 -2.19 19.49
N VAL A 182 -14.79 -2.41 18.19
CA VAL A 182 -15.60 -1.63 17.25
C VAL A 182 -17.06 -1.98 17.46
N THR A 183 -17.85 -1.00 17.88
CA THR A 183 -19.28 -1.15 18.16
C THR A 183 -20.18 -0.54 17.08
N ALA A 184 -19.66 0.40 16.28
CA ALA A 184 -20.32 0.90 15.07
C ALA A 184 -19.28 1.49 14.09
N ALA A 185 -19.38 1.13 12.82
CA ALA A 185 -18.52 1.61 11.75
C ALA A 185 -19.24 1.57 10.38
N GLU A 186 -18.86 2.47 9.48
CA GLU A 186 -19.36 2.54 8.10
C GLU A 186 -18.20 2.90 7.16
N GLY A 187 -17.87 2.00 6.23
CA GLY A 187 -16.73 2.19 5.31
C GLY A 187 -15.41 2.36 6.06
N ASN A 188 -14.76 3.51 5.87
CA ASN A 188 -13.50 3.88 6.54
C ASN A 188 -13.73 4.75 7.80
N LEU A 189 -14.98 4.91 8.25
CA LEU A 189 -15.35 5.70 9.41
C LEU A 189 -15.71 4.79 10.59
N ILE A 190 -15.14 5.08 11.75
CA ILE A 190 -15.52 4.47 13.02
C ILE A 190 -16.38 5.46 13.79
N HIS A 191 -17.59 5.04 14.15
CA HIS A 191 -18.54 5.85 14.89
C HIS A 191 -18.46 5.61 16.40
N THR A 192 -18.26 4.37 16.83
CA THR A 192 -18.14 4.05 18.26
C THR A 192 -17.11 2.96 18.54
N LEU A 193 -16.39 3.12 19.66
CA LEU A 193 -15.48 2.14 20.24
C LEU A 193 -15.88 1.88 21.69
N ASN A 194 -16.15 0.63 22.05
CA ASN A 194 -16.74 0.25 23.34
C ASN A 194 -17.96 1.13 23.70
N ASP A 195 -18.83 1.38 22.72
CA ASP A 195 -20.00 2.28 22.82
C ASP A 195 -19.67 3.75 23.15
N GLY A 196 -18.39 4.12 23.11
CA GLY A 196 -17.87 5.46 23.36
C GLY A 196 -17.41 6.20 22.11
N ASN A 197 -17.11 7.49 22.27
CA ASN A 197 -16.65 8.37 21.20
C ASN A 197 -15.16 8.12 20.87
N PRO A 198 -14.82 7.54 19.70
CA PRO A 198 -13.44 7.20 19.33
C PRO A 198 -12.50 8.40 19.30
N SER A 199 -12.96 9.57 18.86
CA SER A 199 -12.13 10.78 18.79
C SER A 199 -11.78 11.30 20.18
N GLN A 200 -12.72 11.24 21.13
CA GLN A 200 -12.44 11.60 22.52
C GLN A 200 -11.50 10.58 23.17
N LEU A 201 -11.73 9.27 22.95
CA LEU A 201 -10.86 8.21 23.44
C LEU A 201 -9.40 8.36 22.95
N LEU A 202 -9.22 8.71 21.67
CA LEU A 202 -7.89 9.01 21.12
C LEU A 202 -7.26 10.23 21.81
N LEU A 203 -8.01 11.33 21.95
CA LEU A 203 -7.50 12.54 22.61
C LEU A 203 -7.11 12.28 24.06
N ASP A 204 -7.90 11.50 24.79
CA ASP A 204 -7.60 11.15 26.18
C ASP A 204 -6.39 10.21 26.28
N ALA A 205 -6.22 9.28 25.33
CA ALA A 205 -5.01 8.47 25.21
C ALA A 205 -3.75 9.33 24.96
N ILE A 206 -3.83 10.32 24.07
CA ILE A 206 -2.74 11.27 23.80
C ILE A 206 -2.41 12.13 25.05
N ARG A 207 -3.43 12.59 25.79
CA ARG A 207 -3.25 13.35 27.04
C ARG A 207 -2.56 12.52 28.11
N SER A 208 -3.02 11.30 28.32
CA SER A 208 -2.52 10.42 29.37
C SER A 208 -1.04 10.03 29.18
N THR A 209 -0.57 10.01 27.94
CA THR A 209 0.82 9.72 27.57
C THR A 209 1.73 10.95 27.60
N GLY A 210 1.20 12.14 27.94
CA GLY A 210 2.00 13.37 28.02
C GLY A 210 2.40 13.94 26.66
N LEU A 211 1.81 13.45 25.56
CA LEU A 211 2.09 13.88 24.18
C LEU A 211 1.39 15.21 23.81
N TYR A 212 1.06 16.05 24.79
CA TYR A 212 0.30 17.29 24.59
C TYR A 212 1.24 18.49 24.41
N GLY A 213 1.22 19.16 23.24
CA GLY A 213 2.05 20.33 22.95
C GLY A 213 2.20 20.64 21.46
N GLU A 214 3.10 21.56 21.09
CA GLU A 214 3.37 21.94 19.68
C GLU A 214 3.79 20.75 18.81
N ASN A 215 4.41 19.72 19.41
CA ASN A 215 4.87 18.51 18.71
C ASN A 215 3.76 17.48 18.40
N ALA A 216 2.57 17.61 18.99
CA ALA A 216 1.46 16.68 18.75
C ALA A 216 0.91 16.76 17.32
N LYS A 217 1.17 17.87 16.61
CA LYS A 217 0.78 18.07 15.21
C LYS A 217 1.64 17.30 14.21
N GLU A 218 2.84 16.90 14.62
CA GLU A 218 3.77 16.11 13.81
C GLU A 218 3.67 14.60 14.10
N ASP A 219 2.89 14.22 15.11
CA ASP A 219 2.73 12.83 15.53
C ASP A 219 1.80 12.06 14.58
N ASN A 220 2.29 10.93 14.08
CA ASN A 220 1.52 10.01 13.26
C ASN A 220 0.76 9.01 14.15
N PHE A 221 -0.55 9.21 14.28
CA PHE A 221 -1.43 8.28 15.00
C PHE A 221 -1.97 7.20 14.06
N VAL A 222 -1.96 5.97 14.57
CA VAL A 222 -2.29 4.76 13.83
C VAL A 222 -3.33 3.97 14.61
N LEU A 223 -4.25 3.33 13.90
CA LEU A 223 -5.17 2.36 14.45
C LEU A 223 -4.70 0.96 14.03
N GLY A 224 -4.30 0.14 15.01
CA GLY A 224 -4.08 -1.28 14.80
C GLY A 224 -5.42 -2.01 14.88
N VAL A 225 -5.64 -2.99 14.01
CA VAL A 225 -6.88 -3.76 13.89
C VAL A 225 -6.60 -5.25 13.96
N SER A 226 -7.44 -5.96 14.71
CA SER A 226 -7.33 -7.39 14.98
C SER A 226 -8.70 -8.07 14.98
N THR A 227 -8.71 -9.35 14.64
CA THR A 227 -9.90 -10.21 14.69
C THR A 227 -10.19 -10.77 16.09
N SER A 228 -9.19 -10.78 16.98
CA SER A 228 -9.26 -11.26 18.35
C SER A 228 -8.49 -10.32 19.28
N PRO A 229 -8.87 -10.19 20.56
CA PRO A 229 -8.14 -9.35 21.52
C PRO A 229 -6.75 -9.91 21.85
N GLU A 230 -6.50 -11.21 21.61
CA GLU A 230 -5.23 -11.87 21.89
C GLU A 230 -4.24 -11.76 20.72
N VAL A 231 -4.73 -11.48 19.51
CA VAL A 231 -3.90 -11.33 18.31
C VAL A 231 -3.53 -9.87 18.14
N LEU A 232 -2.24 -9.57 18.11
CA LEU A 232 -1.75 -8.21 17.99
C LEU A 232 -1.77 -7.76 16.51
N HIS A 233 -2.48 -6.66 16.26
CA HIS A 233 -2.48 -5.80 15.06
C HIS A 233 -2.18 -6.52 13.74
N GLN A 234 -3.16 -7.27 13.21
CA GLN A 234 -3.04 -7.91 11.90
C GLN A 234 -3.00 -6.89 10.76
N ARG A 235 -3.70 -5.77 10.94
CA ARG A 235 -3.75 -4.63 10.02
C ARG A 235 -3.45 -3.34 10.78
N ALA A 236 -2.93 -2.33 10.09
CA ALA A 236 -2.73 -1.02 10.66
C ALA A 236 -3.07 0.08 9.65
N PHE A 237 -3.83 1.07 10.10
CA PHE A 237 -4.32 2.17 9.28
C PHE A 237 -3.96 3.50 9.90
N ARG A 238 -3.55 4.46 9.06
CA ARG A 238 -3.32 5.83 9.52
C ARG A 238 -4.66 6.49 9.85
N ILE A 239 -4.69 7.25 10.94
CA ILE A 239 -5.85 8.08 11.29
C ILE A 239 -5.73 9.39 10.54
N THR A 240 -6.69 9.71 9.67
CA THR A 240 -6.66 10.90 8.80
C THR A 240 -7.37 12.09 9.43
N SER A 241 -8.45 11.82 10.17
CA SER A 241 -9.20 12.85 10.87
C SER A 241 -10.02 12.28 12.02
N GLY A 242 -10.41 13.15 12.94
CA GLY A 242 -11.34 12.85 14.00
C GLY A 242 -12.10 14.11 14.39
N ASP A 243 -13.40 13.98 14.63
CA ASP A 243 -14.23 15.07 15.16
C ASP A 243 -14.69 14.69 16.59
N PRO A 244 -14.09 15.27 17.64
CA PRO A 244 -14.48 14.98 19.02
C PRO A 244 -15.92 15.37 19.37
N LYS A 245 -16.54 16.31 18.61
CA LYS A 245 -17.92 16.74 18.83
C LYS A 245 -18.91 15.80 18.15
N ARG A 246 -18.61 15.36 16.92
CA ARG A 246 -19.45 14.40 16.18
C ARG A 246 -19.22 12.95 16.59
N GLY A 247 -18.03 12.67 17.12
CA GLY A 247 -17.62 11.36 17.60
C GLY A 247 -17.18 10.38 16.54
N THR A 248 -16.79 10.84 15.35
CA THR A 248 -16.33 9.96 14.27
C THR A 248 -14.81 10.01 14.14
N LEU A 249 -14.20 8.90 13.77
CA LEU A 249 -12.79 8.77 13.42
C LEU A 249 -12.67 8.25 11.98
N ALA A 250 -11.83 8.85 11.14
CA ALA A 250 -11.62 8.42 9.77
C ALA A 250 -10.24 7.79 9.58
N LEU A 251 -10.18 6.73 8.79
CA LEU A 251 -8.97 5.98 8.47
C LEU A 251 -8.55 6.16 7.01
N GLU A 252 -7.24 6.09 6.76
CA GLU A 252 -6.67 6.00 5.42
C GLU A 252 -6.73 4.55 4.93
N THR A 253 -7.89 4.16 4.40
CA THR A 253 -8.09 2.83 3.82
C THR A 253 -9.29 2.83 2.88
N ASP A 254 -9.22 1.99 1.85
CA ASP A 254 -10.36 1.67 0.99
C ASP A 254 -11.12 0.44 1.51
N ALA A 255 -10.54 -0.32 2.44
CA ALA A 255 -11.16 -1.51 3.04
C ALA A 255 -12.21 -1.12 4.09
N THR A 256 -13.29 -1.90 4.17
CA THR A 256 -14.36 -1.65 5.13
C THR A 256 -13.97 -2.13 6.53
N ILE A 257 -14.15 -1.27 7.53
CA ILE A 257 -14.05 -1.65 8.95
C ILE A 257 -15.42 -2.15 9.42
N THR A 258 -15.46 -3.36 9.94
CA THR A 258 -16.70 -3.99 10.41
C THR A 258 -16.83 -3.97 11.93
N GLU A 259 -18.07 -3.98 12.39
CA GLU A 259 -18.40 -4.15 13.81
C GLU A 259 -17.89 -5.50 14.33
N GLY A 260 -17.50 -5.52 15.60
CA GLY A 260 -17.00 -6.73 16.26
C GLY A 260 -15.48 -6.91 16.24
N LEU A 261 -14.76 -6.16 15.39
CA LEU A 261 -13.31 -6.14 15.38
C LEU A 261 -12.73 -5.50 16.64
N PHE A 262 -11.48 -5.85 16.96
CA PHE A 262 -10.71 -5.30 18.06
C PHE A 262 -9.68 -4.32 17.53
N VAL A 263 -9.51 -3.19 18.21
CA VAL A 263 -8.62 -2.12 17.79
C VAL A 263 -7.85 -1.54 18.95
N GLN A 264 -6.69 -0.95 18.65
CA GLN A 264 -5.86 -0.26 19.64
C GLN A 264 -5.20 0.95 18.98
N PHE A 265 -5.12 2.07 19.70
CA PHE A 265 -4.45 3.27 19.22
C PHE A 265 -2.94 3.16 19.42
N PHE A 266 -2.19 3.60 18.41
CA PHE A 266 -0.73 3.63 18.39
C PHE A 266 -0.21 5.01 18.01
N LYS A 267 0.97 5.33 18.54
CA LYS A 267 1.87 6.31 17.96
C LYS A 267 2.88 5.57 17.08
N SER A 268 3.00 6.00 15.83
CA SER A 268 4.07 5.56 14.94
C SER A 268 5.30 6.45 15.19
N SER A 269 6.44 5.81 15.44
CA SER A 269 7.75 6.44 15.43
C SER A 269 8.42 6.21 14.06
N THR A 270 9.39 7.04 13.72
CA THR A 270 10.19 6.81 12.51
C THR A 270 10.87 5.43 12.63
N PRO A 271 10.68 4.52 11.66
CA PRO A 271 11.26 3.19 11.74
C PRO A 271 12.78 3.27 11.87
N SER A 272 13.31 2.40 12.73
CA SER A 272 14.71 2.45 13.15
C SER A 272 15.65 1.84 12.12
N ASP A 273 15.23 0.80 11.38
CA ASP A 273 16.00 0.11 10.34
C ASP A 273 15.13 -0.80 9.46
N VAL A 274 15.65 -1.17 8.28
CA VAL A 274 15.13 -2.30 7.47
C VAL A 274 15.13 -3.55 8.33
N ALA A 275 13.96 -4.21 8.37
CA ALA A 275 13.85 -5.53 8.98
C ALA A 275 14.94 -6.45 8.40
N GLN A 276 15.82 -6.98 9.26
CA GLN A 276 16.83 -7.93 8.82
C GLN A 276 16.12 -9.13 8.19
N PRO A 277 16.54 -9.58 7.00
CA PRO A 277 15.88 -10.69 6.35
C PRO A 277 16.00 -11.96 7.20
N ASP A 278 14.91 -12.71 7.26
CA ASP A 278 14.90 -14.06 7.82
C ASP A 278 15.82 -14.98 7.00
N ARG A 279 16.19 -16.14 7.56
CA ARG A 279 17.04 -17.13 6.88
C ARG A 279 16.43 -17.67 5.57
N THR A 280 15.13 -17.49 5.39
CA THR A 280 14.36 -17.95 4.22
C THR A 280 14.33 -16.85 3.15
N PRO A 281 14.68 -17.17 1.89
CA PRO A 281 14.57 -16.21 0.80
C PRO A 281 13.19 -15.59 0.71
N SER A 282 13.11 -14.27 0.76
CA SER A 282 11.83 -13.56 0.78
C SER A 282 11.86 -12.26 -0.02
N ILE A 283 10.67 -11.84 -0.43
CA ILE A 283 10.42 -10.57 -1.09
C ILE A 283 9.60 -9.72 -0.14
N SER A 284 10.11 -8.53 0.16
CA SER A 284 9.55 -7.63 1.16
C SER A 284 9.30 -6.23 0.59
N PHE A 285 8.13 -5.68 0.89
CA PHE A 285 7.76 -4.30 0.63
C PHE A 285 7.63 -3.56 1.95
N MET A 286 8.23 -2.37 2.03
CA MET A 286 8.25 -1.58 3.26
C MET A 286 7.74 -0.17 2.99
N THR A 287 6.96 0.36 3.92
CA THR A 287 6.57 1.76 3.90
C THR A 287 7.65 2.62 4.54
N THR A 288 8.20 3.57 3.79
CA THR A 288 9.20 4.54 4.28
C THR A 288 8.52 5.83 4.74
N SER A 289 9.23 6.65 5.52
CA SER A 289 8.74 7.98 5.87
C SER A 289 8.90 8.93 4.69
N ASP A 290 7.95 9.84 4.52
CA ASP A 290 7.98 10.94 3.54
C ASP A 290 8.94 12.07 3.95
N ALA A 291 9.52 11.98 5.15
CA ALA A 291 10.53 12.93 5.61
C ALA A 291 11.76 12.81 4.71
N ALA A 292 11.82 13.67 3.69
CA ALA A 292 13.01 13.89 2.90
C ALA A 292 14.18 14.03 3.86
N GLY A 293 15.03 12.99 3.89
CA GLY A 293 16.30 13.02 4.57
C GLY A 293 17.13 14.16 3.98
N THR A 294 16.95 15.34 4.56
CA THR A 294 17.73 16.52 4.24
C THR A 294 19.07 16.34 4.93
N ARG A 295 19.89 15.44 4.40
CA ARG A 295 21.34 15.32 4.61
C ARG A 295 21.90 14.19 3.73
N ALA A 296 21.68 14.27 2.43
CA ALA A 296 22.84 14.07 1.57
C ALA A 296 23.80 15.20 1.96
N GLN A 297 24.77 14.91 2.84
CA GLN A 297 25.94 15.77 2.92
C GLN A 297 26.43 15.96 1.48
N ASP A 298 26.86 17.17 1.15
CA ASP A 298 27.67 17.48 -0.02
C ASP A 298 28.98 16.68 0.05
N GLY A 299 28.87 15.36 -0.11
CA GLY A 299 29.97 14.43 -0.26
C GLY A 299 30.38 14.52 -1.70
N HIS A 300 31.62 14.95 -1.92
CA HIS A 300 32.25 15.03 -3.22
C HIS A 300 31.97 13.77 -4.04
N ALA A 301 31.94 13.91 -5.36
CA ALA A 301 31.97 12.82 -6.34
C ALA A 301 33.29 12.03 -6.25
N GLY A 302 33.56 11.45 -5.08
CA GLY A 302 34.55 10.42 -4.85
C GLY A 302 33.94 9.09 -5.28
N SER A 303 34.72 8.29 -5.99
CA SER A 303 34.43 6.91 -6.33
C SER A 303 33.68 6.21 -5.19
N VAL A 304 32.57 5.54 -5.49
CA VAL A 304 31.93 4.59 -4.57
C VAL A 304 33.03 3.62 -4.13
N ASP A 305 33.45 3.71 -2.88
CA ASP A 305 34.41 2.79 -2.33
C ASP A 305 33.73 1.42 -2.28
N VAL A 306 34.19 0.48 -3.10
CA VAL A 306 33.57 -0.84 -3.27
C VAL A 306 33.56 -1.60 -1.93
N GLU A 307 34.48 -1.26 -1.01
CA GLU A 307 34.50 -1.79 0.36
C GLU A 307 33.29 -1.37 1.22
N SER A 308 32.54 -0.34 0.82
CA SER A 308 31.33 0.12 1.52
C SER A 308 30.04 -0.59 1.09
N VAL A 309 30.08 -1.36 -0.01
CA VAL A 309 28.91 -2.08 -0.53
C VAL A 309 28.64 -3.30 0.32
N ARG A 310 27.44 -3.36 0.91
CA ARG A 310 26.97 -4.55 1.65
C ARG A 310 26.04 -5.36 0.77
N ILE A 311 26.34 -6.65 0.65
CA ILE A 311 25.49 -7.62 -0.04
C ILE A 311 24.69 -8.37 1.02
N ILE A 312 23.37 -8.42 0.81
CA ILE A 312 22.44 -9.17 1.66
C ILE A 312 21.82 -10.25 0.77
N GLU A 313 22.22 -11.50 0.99
CA GLU A 313 21.70 -12.64 0.24
C GLU A 313 20.34 -13.09 0.77
N GLY A 314 19.49 -13.64 -0.11
CA GLY A 314 18.17 -14.15 0.28
C GLY A 314 17.15 -13.07 0.59
N ALA A 315 17.40 -11.81 0.23
CA ALA A 315 16.51 -10.71 0.54
C ALA A 315 16.27 -9.83 -0.68
N PHE A 316 15.02 -9.68 -1.07
CA PHE A 316 14.59 -8.60 -1.94
C PHE A 316 13.78 -7.62 -1.10
N VAL A 317 14.24 -6.38 -0.97
CA VAL A 317 13.50 -5.35 -0.23
C VAL A 317 13.29 -4.13 -1.13
N ALA A 318 12.06 -3.65 -1.20
CA ALA A 318 11.73 -2.40 -1.87
C ALA A 318 10.93 -1.50 -0.93
N GLY A 319 11.40 -0.25 -0.78
CA GLY A 319 10.76 0.78 0.02
C GLY A 319 9.88 1.70 -0.83
N SER A 320 8.80 2.22 -0.24
CA SER A 320 8.05 3.33 -0.80
C SER A 320 7.35 4.14 0.28
N GLU A 321 7.32 5.46 0.11
CA GLU A 321 6.54 6.38 0.92
C GLU A 321 5.03 6.23 0.67
N ASN A 322 4.64 5.67 -0.47
CA ASN A 322 3.23 5.44 -0.83
C ASN A 322 2.67 4.16 -0.20
N GLY A 323 3.53 3.28 0.35
CA GLY A 323 3.15 2.05 1.01
C GLY A 323 2.78 0.89 0.08
N TRP A 324 2.05 -0.08 0.61
CA TRP A 324 1.77 -1.35 -0.05
C TRP A 324 0.31 -1.78 0.09
N THR A 325 -0.08 -2.81 -0.66
CA THR A 325 -1.39 -3.47 -0.60
C THR A 325 -1.20 -4.98 -0.60
N VAL A 326 -1.99 -5.70 0.20
CA VAL A 326 -2.00 -7.17 0.20
C VAL A 326 -3.41 -7.71 0.14
N ALA A 327 -3.55 -8.90 -0.42
CA ALA A 327 -4.72 -9.75 -0.29
C ALA A 327 -4.26 -11.21 -0.11
N GLN A 328 -4.73 -11.88 0.93
CA GLN A 328 -4.60 -13.33 1.04
C GLN A 328 -5.73 -14.00 0.24
N ALA A 329 -5.60 -15.30 -0.03
CA ALA A 329 -6.65 -16.07 -0.68
C ALA A 329 -7.99 -15.85 0.03
N ASP A 330 -9.02 -15.50 -0.75
CA ASP A 330 -10.38 -15.23 -0.26
C ASP A 330 -10.53 -14.06 0.74
N GLU A 331 -9.50 -13.23 0.90
CA GLU A 331 -9.58 -11.99 1.69
C GLU A 331 -9.72 -10.75 0.79
N GLU A 332 -10.44 -9.75 1.31
CA GLU A 332 -10.46 -8.42 0.70
C GLU A 332 -9.07 -7.77 0.77
N ALA A 333 -8.65 -7.18 -0.36
CA ALA A 333 -7.40 -6.45 -0.43
C ALA A 333 -7.42 -5.23 0.50
N TRP A 334 -6.33 -4.99 1.22
CA TRP A 334 -6.20 -3.81 2.06
C TRP A 334 -4.82 -3.17 1.91
N ALA A 335 -4.80 -1.84 2.04
CA ALA A 335 -3.62 -1.03 1.87
C ALA A 335 -3.03 -0.59 3.22
N CYS A 336 -1.71 -0.51 3.29
CA CYS A 336 -1.00 0.08 4.42
C CYS A 336 -0.05 1.18 3.92
N SER A 337 -0.16 2.37 4.52
CA SER A 337 0.71 3.54 4.33
C SER A 337 1.42 3.95 5.62
N VAL A 338 1.38 3.11 6.66
CA VAL A 338 2.00 3.41 7.96
C VAL A 338 3.52 3.25 7.84
N PRO A 339 4.34 4.29 8.11
CA PRO A 339 5.79 4.19 8.09
C PRO A 339 6.29 3.08 9.03
N GLY A 340 7.21 2.25 8.57
CA GLY A 340 7.72 1.09 9.31
C GLY A 340 6.87 -0.18 9.19
N ALA A 341 5.70 -0.10 8.55
CA ALA A 341 4.95 -1.29 8.17
C ALA A 341 5.65 -2.01 7.01
N SER A 342 5.79 -3.33 7.12
CA SER A 342 6.32 -4.16 6.06
C SER A 342 5.42 -5.34 5.78
N THR A 343 5.48 -5.84 4.55
CA THR A 343 4.87 -7.10 4.15
C THR A 343 5.90 -7.92 3.40
N SER A 344 5.93 -9.23 3.66
CA SER A 344 6.90 -10.16 3.08
C SER A 344 6.22 -11.42 2.60
N VAL A 345 6.70 -11.95 1.48
CA VAL A 345 6.30 -13.27 0.98
C VAL A 345 7.52 -14.16 0.80
N ALA A 346 7.37 -15.42 1.22
CA ALA A 346 8.34 -16.50 1.05
C ALA A 346 7.66 -17.75 0.47
N TRP A 347 8.45 -18.69 -0.06
CA TRP A 347 8.00 -19.96 -0.65
C TRP A 347 8.81 -21.14 -0.13
#